data_AF-A0A529LKS6-F1
#
_entry.id   AF-A0A529LKS6-F1
#
_cell.length_a   1.000
_cell.length_b   1.000
_cell.length_c   1.000
_cell.angle_alpha   90.00
_cell.angle_beta   90.00
_cell.angle_gamma   90.00
#
_symmetry.space_group_name_H-M   'P 1'
#
loop_
_entity.id
_entity.type
_entity.pdbx_description
1 polymer ?
#
loop_
_entity_poly.entity_id
_entity_poly.type
_entity_poly.pdbx_seq_one_letter_code
_entity_poly.pdbx_strand_id
1 'polypeptide(L)'
;TYVHEGYMFYKDRLISESIKRFDPISPMNDPDMARVLQRQTAEKVGLLPHRVLHRGSTVAHDYVRDQQDKGVRYFLMDCVDNDDVALGAVIFGGDRVTTGADALAIELASRWEKRQLARQDRPMPLRGQGGEA
;
A
#
# COMPACT_ATOMS: atom_id res chain seq x y z
N THR A 1 4.13 2.48 14.33
CA THR A 1 4.07 3.82 13.73
C THR A 1 2.95 3.82 12.72
N TYR A 2 2.43 4.99 12.36
CA TYR A 2 1.43 5.13 11.28
C TYR A 2 1.72 6.41 10.52
N VAL A 3 1.10 6.58 9.35
CA VAL A 3 1.27 7.75 8.49
C VAL A 3 -0.09 8.37 8.19
N HIS A 4 -0.21 9.68 8.39
CA HIS A 4 -1.41 10.45 8.07
C HIS A 4 -1.03 11.77 7.42
N GLU A 5 -1.64 12.07 6.27
CA GLU A 5 -1.30 13.21 5.41
C GLU A 5 0.23 13.27 5.12
N GLY A 6 0.86 12.11 4.96
CA GLY A 6 2.30 11.97 4.71
C GLY A 6 3.20 12.14 5.94
N TYR A 7 2.65 12.52 7.10
CA TYR A 7 3.42 12.66 8.34
C TYR A 7 3.43 11.36 9.14
N MET A 8 4.61 10.91 9.54
CA MET A 8 4.76 9.71 10.36
C MET A 8 4.64 10.02 11.85
N PHE A 9 3.82 9.21 12.51
CA PHE A 9 3.58 9.25 13.95
C PHE A 9 4.20 8.04 14.64
N TYR A 10 4.78 8.30 15.80
CA TYR A 10 5.18 7.29 16.76
C TYR A 10 4.23 7.36 17.96
N LYS A 11 3.26 6.43 18.01
CA LYS A 11 2.13 6.47 18.96
C LYS A 11 1.32 7.76 18.78
N ASP A 12 1.29 8.62 19.78
CA ASP A 12 0.43 9.80 19.90
C ASP A 12 1.09 11.10 19.39
N ARG A 13 2.31 11.03 18.85
CA ARG A 13 3.10 12.21 18.47
C ARG A 13 3.82 12.03 17.15
N LEU A 14 4.26 13.13 16.55
CA LEU A 14 5.12 13.12 15.37
C LEU A 14 6.40 12.33 15.67
N ILE A 15 6.91 11.59 14.68
CA ILE A 15 8.11 10.77 14.88
C ILE A 15 9.33 11.61 15.28
N SER A 16 9.40 12.87 14.81
CA SER A 16 10.41 13.86 15.16
C SER A 16 10.37 14.36 16.61
N GLU A 17 9.28 14.09 17.33
CA GLU A 17 9.09 14.42 18.75
C GLU A 17 9.14 13.18 19.65
N SER A 18 9.54 12.04 19.08
CA SER A 18 9.62 10.76 19.75
C SER A 18 11.06 10.37 20.08
N ILE A 19 11.24 9.23 20.76
CA ILE A 19 12.55 8.62 20.99
C ILE A 19 13.32 8.37 19.68
N LYS A 20 12.62 8.24 18.54
CA LYS A 20 13.23 8.03 17.22
C LYS A 20 14.02 9.23 16.71
N ARG A 21 13.79 10.42 17.25
CA ARG A 21 14.62 11.59 16.99
C ARG A 21 16.10 11.36 17.38
N PHE A 22 16.32 10.62 18.46
CA PHE A 22 17.64 10.34 19.04
C PHE A 22 18.14 8.93 18.72
N ASP A 23 17.55 8.26 17.72
CA ASP A 23 18.02 6.95 17.28
C ASP A 23 19.48 7.07 16.82
N PRO A 24 20.40 6.22 17.35
CA PRO A 24 21.84 6.41 17.14
C PRO A 24 22.30 6.13 15.71
N ILE A 25 21.50 5.42 14.93
CA ILE A 25 21.84 5.02 13.55
C ILE A 25 20.97 5.76 12.55
N SER A 26 19.69 5.90 12.85
CA SER A 26 18.65 6.41 11.94
C SER A 26 17.81 7.51 12.59
N PRO A 27 18.41 8.65 12.97
CA PRO A 27 17.68 9.71 13.68
C PRO A 27 16.58 10.31 12.79
N MET A 28 15.34 10.21 13.26
CA MET A 28 14.16 10.69 12.55
C MET A 28 13.79 12.09 13.02
N ASN A 29 14.40 13.12 12.43
CA ASN A 29 14.15 14.53 12.78
C ASN A 29 13.07 15.21 11.92
N ASP A 30 12.64 14.56 10.85
CA ASP A 30 11.70 15.10 9.87
C ASP A 30 10.49 14.16 9.79
N PRO A 31 9.28 14.63 10.18
CA PRO A 31 8.12 13.74 10.22
C PRO A 31 7.47 13.55 8.85
N ASP A 32 7.75 14.41 7.87
CA ASP A 32 7.22 14.33 6.51
C ASP A 32 7.95 13.25 5.72
N MET A 33 7.26 12.14 5.47
CA MET A 33 7.86 10.97 4.86
C MET A 33 8.02 11.09 3.35
N ALA A 34 7.18 11.86 2.67
CA ALA A 34 7.40 12.15 1.26
C ALA A 34 8.73 12.88 1.06
N ARG A 35 9.03 13.87 1.91
CA ARG A 35 10.30 14.61 1.87
C ARG A 35 11.51 13.79 2.28
N VAL A 36 11.39 12.94 3.30
CA VAL A 36 12.47 12.02 3.70
C VAL A 36 12.79 11.02 2.60
N LEU A 37 11.77 10.42 1.97
CA LEU A 37 11.94 9.49 0.86
C LEU A 37 12.49 10.19 -0.39
N GLN A 38 12.03 11.40 -0.69
CA GLN A 38 12.48 12.17 -1.85
C GLN A 38 13.99 12.44 -1.83
N ARG A 39 14.61 12.56 -0.65
CA ARG A 39 16.07 12.76 -0.54
C ARG A 39 16.89 11.51 -0.91
N GLN A 40 16.26 10.35 -1.03
CA GLN A 40 16.93 9.05 -1.27
C GLN A 40 16.78 8.57 -2.71
N THR A 41 16.11 9.34 -3.57
CA THR A 41 15.88 8.97 -4.96
C THR A 41 15.77 10.20 -5.85
N ALA A 42 16.19 10.07 -7.11
CA ALA A 42 15.99 11.10 -8.14
C ALA A 42 14.54 11.12 -8.66
N GLU A 43 13.82 10.02 -8.49
CA GLU A 43 12.43 9.93 -8.93
C GLU A 43 11.50 10.68 -7.98
N LYS A 44 10.42 11.23 -8.53
CA LYS A 44 9.48 12.03 -7.75
C LYS A 44 8.62 11.14 -6.84
N VAL A 45 8.60 11.49 -5.57
CA VAL A 45 7.77 10.85 -4.52
C VAL A 45 6.49 11.68 -4.33
N GLY A 46 5.35 11.02 -4.40
CA GLY A 46 4.03 11.58 -4.12
C GLY A 46 3.35 10.89 -2.94
N LEU A 47 2.21 11.44 -2.53
CA LEU A 47 1.37 10.92 -1.47
C LEU A 47 0.05 10.42 -2.07
N LEU A 48 -0.39 9.23 -1.66
CA LEU A 48 -1.76 8.75 -1.77
C LEU A 48 -2.44 8.98 -0.41
N PRO A 49 -3.25 10.05 -0.27
CA PRO A 49 -3.84 10.42 1.01
C PRO A 49 -4.92 9.43 1.45
N HIS A 50 -5.12 9.29 2.77
CA HIS A 50 -6.14 8.44 3.37
C HIS A 50 -7.55 8.73 2.79
N ARG A 51 -7.89 10.02 2.66
CA ARG A 51 -9.17 10.46 2.06
C ARG A 51 -9.38 10.04 0.61
N VAL A 52 -8.31 9.77 -0.15
CA VAL A 52 -8.41 9.30 -1.54
C VAL A 52 -8.56 7.79 -1.56
N LEU A 53 -7.77 7.09 -0.74
CA LEU A 53 -7.83 5.64 -0.57
C LEU A 53 -9.26 5.16 -0.22
N HIS A 54 -9.89 5.82 0.75
CA HIS A 54 -11.24 5.50 1.23
C HIS A 54 -12.37 5.85 0.27
N ARG A 55 -12.10 6.59 -0.81
CA ARG A 55 -13.10 6.82 -1.88
C ARG A 55 -13.23 5.66 -2.86
N GLY A 56 -12.44 4.60 -2.66
CA GLY A 56 -12.52 3.35 -3.39
C GLY A 56 -11.53 3.25 -4.56
N SER A 57 -11.46 2.04 -5.10
CA SER A 57 -10.42 1.62 -6.07
C SER A 57 -10.32 2.53 -7.29
N THR A 58 -11.43 2.87 -7.93
CA THR A 58 -11.43 3.72 -9.14
C THR A 58 -10.84 5.10 -8.86
N VAL A 59 -11.27 5.74 -7.76
CA VAL A 59 -10.78 7.08 -7.40
C VAL A 59 -9.30 7.06 -7.04
N ALA A 60 -8.85 6.02 -6.33
CA ALA A 60 -7.45 5.84 -5.99
C ALA A 60 -6.56 5.64 -7.23
N HIS A 61 -6.98 4.78 -8.18
CA HIS A 61 -6.26 4.58 -9.44
C HIS A 61 -6.24 5.82 -10.32
N ASP A 62 -7.35 6.53 -10.44
CA ASP A 62 -7.42 7.77 -11.21
C ASP A 62 -6.51 8.86 -10.62
N TYR A 63 -6.48 8.97 -9.29
CA TYR A 63 -5.56 9.88 -8.61
C TYR A 63 -4.10 9.50 -8.85
N VAL A 64 -3.75 8.22 -8.71
CA VAL A 64 -2.38 7.74 -8.98
C VAL A 64 -1.98 8.04 -10.42
N ARG A 65 -2.86 7.79 -11.39
CA ARG A 65 -2.61 8.08 -12.81
C ARG A 65 -2.36 9.57 -13.06
N ASP A 66 -3.22 10.45 -12.55
CA ASP A 66 -3.03 11.91 -12.66
C ASP A 66 -1.67 12.38 -12.08
N GLN A 67 -1.25 11.76 -10.97
CA GLN A 67 0.06 12.06 -10.38
C GLN A 67 1.23 11.48 -11.20
N GLN A 68 1.06 10.31 -11.80
CA GLN A 68 2.05 9.71 -12.70
C GLN A 68 2.27 10.55 -13.96
N ASP A 69 1.20 11.15 -14.51
CA ASP A 69 1.27 12.09 -15.62
C ASP A 69 2.07 13.36 -15.25
N LYS A 70 2.09 13.71 -13.96
CA LYS A 70 2.91 14.79 -13.36
C LYS A 70 4.31 14.33 -12.95
N GLY A 71 4.74 13.16 -13.42
CA GLY A 71 6.08 12.60 -13.21
C GLY A 71 6.29 11.87 -11.88
N VAL A 72 5.27 11.66 -11.05
CA VAL A 72 5.41 10.87 -9.81
C VAL A 72 5.67 9.40 -10.17
N ARG A 73 6.60 8.76 -9.45
CA ARG A 73 6.95 7.34 -9.63
C ARG A 73 6.87 6.52 -8.36
N TYR A 74 7.09 7.15 -7.20
CA TYR A 74 6.88 6.52 -5.90
C TYR A 74 5.68 7.13 -5.21
N PHE A 75 4.84 6.29 -4.60
CA PHE A 75 3.67 6.73 -3.86
C PHE A 75 3.80 6.25 -2.41
N LEU A 76 3.93 7.21 -1.49
CA LEU A 76 3.70 6.97 -0.09
C LEU A 76 2.19 6.89 0.13
N MET A 77 1.68 5.77 0.64
CA MET A 77 0.27 5.64 1.00
C MET A 77 0.11 5.97 2.49
N ASP A 78 -0.88 6.80 2.81
CA ASP A 78 -1.30 6.96 4.21
C ASP A 78 -1.79 5.62 4.77
N CYS A 79 -1.49 5.38 6.03
CA CYS A 79 -1.82 4.15 6.72
C CYS A 79 -1.98 4.45 8.20
N VAL A 80 -3.19 4.79 8.61
CA VAL A 80 -3.58 5.17 9.97
C VAL A 80 -3.90 3.92 10.80
N ASP A 81 -4.51 2.91 10.17
CA ASP A 81 -4.93 1.66 10.81
C ASP A 81 -4.79 0.45 9.85
N ASN A 82 -5.30 -0.70 10.29
CA ASN A 82 -5.26 -1.93 9.49
C ASN A 82 -6.25 -1.92 8.32
N ASP A 83 -7.30 -1.09 8.36
CA ASP A 83 -8.25 -0.99 7.26
C ASP A 83 -7.60 -0.31 6.06
N ASP A 84 -6.73 0.69 6.29
CA ASP A 84 -5.89 1.28 5.24
C ASP A 84 -4.96 0.25 4.57
N VAL A 85 -4.32 -0.61 5.37
CA VAL A 85 -3.48 -1.71 4.84
C VAL A 85 -4.31 -2.65 3.97
N ALA A 86 -5.48 -3.06 4.48
CA ALA A 86 -6.39 -3.95 3.77
C ALA A 86 -6.85 -3.34 2.45
N LEU A 87 -7.30 -2.07 2.45
CA LEU A 87 -7.72 -1.36 1.25
C LEU A 87 -6.57 -1.19 0.25
N GLY A 88 -5.39 -0.78 0.70
CA GLY A 88 -4.21 -0.68 -0.15
C GLY A 88 -3.89 -2.00 -0.84
N ALA A 89 -3.94 -3.12 -0.09
CA ALA A 89 -3.74 -4.46 -0.64
C ALA A 89 -4.87 -4.92 -1.59
N VAL A 90 -6.12 -4.46 -1.41
CA VAL A 90 -7.19 -4.64 -2.41
C VAL A 90 -6.82 -3.95 -3.72
N ILE A 91 -6.49 -2.67 -3.63
CA ILE A 91 -6.46 -1.77 -4.77
C ILE A 91 -5.17 -1.95 -5.57
N PHE A 92 -4.03 -2.07 -4.88
CA PHE A 92 -2.68 -2.10 -5.47
C PHE A 92 -1.98 -3.46 -5.32
N GLY A 93 -2.62 -4.47 -4.73
CA GLY A 93 -2.02 -5.80 -4.56
C GLY A 93 -1.78 -6.59 -5.87
N GLY A 94 -2.10 -6.01 -7.02
CA GLY A 94 -1.75 -6.51 -8.35
C GLY A 94 -0.54 -5.82 -8.98
N ASP A 95 0.01 -4.78 -8.35
CA ASP A 95 1.15 -4.03 -8.87
C ASP A 95 2.41 -4.91 -8.87
N ARG A 96 3.29 -4.67 -9.84
CA ARG A 96 4.51 -5.48 -10.03
C ARG A 96 5.49 -5.34 -8.86
N VAL A 97 5.49 -4.19 -8.20
CA VAL A 97 6.40 -3.85 -7.09
C VAL A 97 5.60 -3.10 -6.05
N THR A 98 5.74 -3.51 -4.80
CA THR A 98 5.26 -2.78 -3.64
C THR A 98 6.33 -2.82 -2.55
N THR A 99 6.35 -1.83 -1.67
CA THR A 99 7.26 -1.77 -0.53
C THR A 99 6.48 -1.37 0.71
N GLY A 100 6.91 -1.85 1.87
CA GLY A 100 6.21 -1.58 3.11
C GLY A 100 6.73 -2.45 4.25
N ALA A 101 6.16 -2.24 5.42
CA ALA A 101 6.42 -3.07 6.59
C ALA A 101 5.65 -4.41 6.53
N ASP A 102 5.80 -5.18 7.58
CA ASP A 102 5.17 -6.49 7.80
C ASP A 102 3.65 -6.52 7.58
N ALA A 103 2.90 -5.52 8.06
CA ALA A 103 1.45 -5.49 7.93
C ALA A 103 0.95 -5.65 6.48
N LEU A 104 1.59 -4.95 5.53
CA LEU A 104 1.24 -5.04 4.11
C LEU A 104 1.61 -6.42 3.53
N ALA A 105 2.77 -6.96 3.90
CA ALA A 105 3.20 -8.27 3.44
C ALA A 105 2.26 -9.39 3.95
N ILE A 106 1.84 -9.32 5.21
CA ILE A 106 0.89 -10.26 5.82
C ILE A 106 -0.46 -10.20 5.09
N GLU A 107 -0.99 -9.01 4.85
CA GLU A 107 -2.28 -8.84 4.18
C GLU A 107 -2.24 -9.32 2.72
N LEU A 108 -1.17 -9.02 1.98
CA LEU A 108 -0.98 -9.53 0.61
C LEU A 108 -0.90 -11.06 0.59
N ALA A 109 -0.15 -11.66 1.52
CA ALA A 109 -0.05 -13.12 1.62
C ALA A 109 -1.42 -13.77 1.90
N SER A 110 -2.18 -13.24 2.88
CA SER A 110 -3.54 -13.73 3.18
C SER A 110 -4.46 -13.65 1.96
N ARG A 111 -4.35 -12.59 1.15
CA ARG A 111 -5.14 -12.44 -0.08
C ARG A 111 -4.74 -13.43 -1.16
N TRP A 112 -3.46 -13.69 -1.33
CA TRP A 112 -2.99 -14.67 -2.29
C TRP A 112 -3.45 -16.07 -1.91
N GLU A 113 -3.39 -16.43 -0.64
CA GLU A 113 -3.93 -17.69 -0.12
C GLU A 113 -5.43 -17.83 -0.45
N LYS A 114 -6.25 -16.82 -0.10
CA LYS A 114 -7.68 -16.80 -0.44
C LYS A 114 -7.94 -16.95 -1.95
N ARG A 115 -7.15 -16.28 -2.80
CA ARG A 115 -7.24 -16.39 -4.26
C ARG A 115 -6.83 -17.78 -4.77
N GLN A 116 -5.85 -18.41 -4.14
CA GLN A 116 -5.42 -19.78 -4.50
C GLN A 116 -6.50 -20.80 -4.13
N LEU A 117 -7.04 -20.72 -2.91
CA LEU A 117 -8.15 -21.56 -2.45
C LEU A 117 -9.37 -21.43 -3.37
N ALA A 118 -9.77 -20.20 -3.70
CA ALA A 118 -10.88 -19.95 -4.63
C ALA A 118 -10.64 -20.49 -6.06
N ARG A 119 -9.37 -20.64 -6.48
CA ARG A 119 -9.02 -21.27 -7.76
C ARG A 119 -9.11 -22.80 -7.70
N GLN A 120 -8.81 -23.40 -6.55
CA GLN A 120 -8.85 -24.85 -6.33
C GLN A 120 -10.28 -25.38 -6.18
N ASP A 121 -11.17 -24.62 -5.54
CA ASP A 121 -12.60 -24.96 -5.38
C ASP A 121 -13.43 -24.80 -6.66
N ARG A 122 -12.82 -24.41 -7.78
CA ARG A 122 -13.53 -24.21 -9.04
C ARG A 122 -13.83 -25.58 -9.67
N PRO A 123 -15.11 -26.01 -9.76
CA PRO A 123 -15.44 -27.33 -10.25
C PRO A 123 -14.87 -27.52 -11.65
N MET A 124 -14.15 -28.63 -11.85
CA MET A 124 -13.61 -28.99 -13.15
C MET A 124 -14.80 -29.06 -14.13
N PRO A 125 -14.75 -28.40 -15.31
CA PRO A 125 -15.82 -28.50 -16.27
C PRO A 125 -16.02 -29.98 -16.57
N LEU A 126 -17.21 -30.51 -16.24
CA LEU A 126 -17.57 -31.88 -16.55
C LEU A 126 -17.37 -32.05 -18.05
N ARG A 127 -16.37 -32.85 -18.41
CA ARG A 127 -16.09 -33.21 -19.81
C ARG A 127 -17.38 -33.84 -20.31
N GLY A 128 -18.05 -33.17 -21.25
CA GLY A 128 -19.36 -33.58 -21.74
C GLY A 128 -19.31 -35.08 -22.07
N GLN A 129 -20.16 -35.86 -21.41
CA GLN A 129 -20.41 -37.23 -21.83
C GLN A 129 -21.03 -37.12 -23.22
N GLY A 130 -20.22 -37.37 -24.25
CA GLY A 130 -20.72 -37.46 -25.61
C GLY A 130 -21.78 -38.54 -25.65
N GLY A 131 -23.03 -38.14 -25.85
CA GLY A 131 -24.10 -39.05 -26.20
C GLY A 131 -23.82 -39.60 -27.59
N GLU A 132 -23.63 -40.91 -27.68
CA GLU A 132 -23.69 -41.62 -28.95
C GLU A 132 -25.14 -41.62 -29.45
N ALA A 133 -25.34 -41.17 -30.69
CA ALA A 133 -26.46 -41.49 -31.55
C ALA A 133 -25.94 -41.69 -32.96
#